data_AF-A0A940ZWH4-F1
#
_entry.id   AF-A0A940ZWH4-F1
#
_cell.length_a   1.000
_cell.length_b   1.000
_cell.length_c   1.000
_cell.angle_alpha   90.00
_cell.angle_beta   90.00
_cell.angle_gamma   90.00
#
_symmetry.space_group_name_H-M   'P 1'
#
loop_
_entity.id
_entity.type
_entity.pdbx_description
1 polymer ?
#
loop_
_entity_poly.entity_id
_entity_poly.type
_entity_poly.pdbx_seq_one_letter_code
_entity_poly.pdbx_strand_id
1 'polypeptide(L)'
;VYGVISDGSAGLAEQTVTIDAQESADRQPVTLTFTIPDARRWTMEDPYLYQLHLTVTNSKGDMDDLSLPLGLRTISLESGKWVLNGQTIPIMGEALTLQEEYRLRSSGELESWLISERQKGKNLVYFLGQLPDEIWLKTADKVGIGLWAELPVELIPSKRLPQPDVFRKLISEKNLHPSLWAWTVGKGLESDSLAQNYFKQAEKEVQPNLAFALKLNPNDLTGLPEEQSIHVQGTMIQGVWGGVTVGTPFIGFHWAKESIFAGSFAFLMVFLGWMNIRSVTWRYKEIGNKKPKRRLRSAWLWNGLFVFARICMLAGLVTSGIFRIPICANPWLSHLWPRIQLLQEQSPWLIWAMLVGLFMLLRRLQVGVAAPHLPDAPHEVRLIYWLERRYRWAVFIAIAWALLPWGIPYYAVTISYIILVCLFLPIRIRDIHHIRGRYLPFLWVPGIIIASLLVWAFFYWPDWIFLWNWLLPLTGAIIEQFRTLW
;
A
#
# COMPACT_ATOMS: atom_id res chain seq x y z
N VAL A 1 25.78 -3.25 -40.62
CA VAL A 1 24.62 -2.57 -39.99
C VAL A 1 24.38 -1.28 -40.75
N TYR A 2 23.16 -1.10 -41.25
CA TYR A 2 22.70 0.09 -41.94
C TYR A 2 21.62 0.77 -41.08
N GLY A 3 21.57 2.09 -41.09
CA GLY A 3 20.53 2.85 -40.43
C GLY A 3 20.13 4.08 -41.21
N VAL A 4 18.85 4.40 -41.17
CA VAL A 4 18.23 5.56 -41.84
C VAL A 4 17.30 6.27 -40.86
N ILE A 5 17.43 7.58 -40.78
CA ILE A 5 16.46 8.45 -40.12
C ILE A 5 15.65 9.14 -41.21
N SER A 6 14.33 8.96 -41.19
CA SER A 6 13.41 9.58 -42.16
C SER A 6 12.40 10.52 -41.49
N ASP A 7 11.89 11.47 -42.26
CA ASP A 7 10.76 12.33 -41.90
C ASP A 7 9.39 11.74 -42.30
N GLY A 8 9.37 10.47 -42.74
CA GLY A 8 8.21 9.80 -43.31
C GLY A 8 8.06 9.96 -44.83
N SER A 9 8.81 10.85 -45.47
CA SER A 9 8.79 11.09 -46.91
C SER A 9 10.13 10.83 -47.60
N ALA A 10 11.25 11.14 -46.94
CA ALA A 10 12.60 10.91 -47.44
C ALA A 10 13.58 10.52 -46.31
N GLY A 11 14.65 9.82 -46.67
CA GLY A 11 15.78 9.58 -45.78
C GLY A 11 16.57 10.87 -45.58
N LEU A 12 16.58 11.40 -44.36
CA LEU A 12 17.28 12.63 -43.99
C LEU A 12 18.73 12.40 -43.61
N ALA A 13 19.02 11.25 -42.97
CA ALA A 13 20.36 10.86 -42.60
C ALA A 13 20.51 9.36 -42.69
N GLU A 14 21.62 8.91 -43.27
CA GLU A 14 21.94 7.49 -43.44
C GLU A 14 23.34 7.21 -42.91
N GLN A 15 23.52 6.02 -42.33
CA GLN A 15 24.81 5.55 -41.83
C GLN A 15 24.95 4.06 -42.10
N THR A 16 26.16 3.64 -42.48
CA THR A 16 26.52 2.24 -42.63
C THR A 16 27.80 1.96 -41.89
N VAL A 17 27.80 0.92 -41.06
CA VAL A 17 29.00 0.41 -40.40
C VAL A 17 29.09 -1.10 -40.61
N THR A 18 30.26 -1.54 -41.08
CA THR A 18 30.62 -2.95 -41.15
C THR A 18 31.35 -3.32 -39.87
N ILE A 19 30.92 -4.41 -39.23
CA ILE A 19 31.55 -4.93 -38.03
C ILE A 19 31.98 -6.38 -38.26
N ASP A 20 33.15 -6.73 -37.73
CA ASP A 20 33.56 -8.13 -37.65
C ASP A 20 32.85 -8.78 -36.46
N ALA A 21 32.17 -9.90 -36.74
CA ALA A 21 31.45 -10.64 -35.72
C ALA A 21 32.43 -11.28 -34.73
N GLN A 22 32.25 -11.04 -33.44
CA GLN A 22 33.03 -11.68 -32.40
C GLN A 22 32.40 -13.03 -32.01
N GLU A 23 33.02 -14.14 -32.42
CA GLU A 23 32.50 -15.50 -32.17
C GLU A 23 32.31 -15.86 -30.69
N SER A 24 32.99 -15.15 -29.78
CA SER A 24 32.97 -15.44 -28.33
C SER A 24 31.95 -14.61 -27.53
N ALA A 25 31.19 -13.71 -28.15
CA ALA A 25 30.28 -12.81 -27.46
C ALA A 25 28.84 -12.93 -27.97
N ASP A 26 27.89 -13.19 -27.06
CA ASP A 26 26.45 -13.25 -27.38
C ASP A 26 25.88 -11.88 -27.83
N ARG A 27 26.56 -10.77 -27.51
CA ARG A 27 26.16 -9.40 -27.86
C ARG A 27 27.36 -8.53 -28.15
N GLN A 28 27.31 -7.78 -29.25
CA GLN A 28 28.33 -6.81 -29.64
C GLN A 28 27.69 -5.42 -29.77
N PRO A 29 28.16 -4.40 -29.03
CA PRO A 29 27.65 -3.04 -29.17
C PRO A 29 28.08 -2.44 -30.51
N VAL A 30 27.15 -1.72 -31.16
CA VAL A 30 27.39 -1.00 -32.42
C VAL A 30 26.94 0.44 -32.26
N THR A 31 27.81 1.37 -32.63
CA THR A 31 27.52 2.81 -32.58
C THR A 31 27.38 3.35 -33.99
N LEU A 32 26.23 3.97 -34.28
CA LEU A 32 25.99 4.75 -35.49
C LEU A 32 25.84 6.22 -35.10
N THR A 33 26.52 7.12 -35.80
CA THR A 33 26.47 8.56 -35.54
C THR A 33 25.84 9.26 -36.73
N PHE A 34 24.65 9.82 -36.53
CA PHE A 34 23.90 10.55 -37.56
C PHE A 34 24.09 12.06 -37.39
N THR A 35 24.11 12.79 -38.49
CA THR A 35 24.04 14.26 -38.50
C THR A 35 22.79 14.68 -39.26
N ILE A 36 21.88 15.37 -38.59
CA ILE A 36 20.63 15.86 -39.17
C ILE A 36 20.74 17.40 -39.24
N PRO A 37 20.95 17.98 -40.43
CA PRO A 37 20.96 19.43 -40.58
C PRO A 37 19.59 20.01 -40.28
N ASP A 38 19.55 21.17 -39.61
CA ASP A 38 18.32 21.89 -39.26
C ASP A 38 17.25 21.01 -38.59
N ALA A 39 17.70 20.10 -37.72
CA ALA A 39 16.85 19.11 -37.07
C ALA A 39 15.66 19.77 -36.34
N ARG A 40 14.44 19.43 -36.78
CA ARG A 40 13.20 19.74 -36.08
C ARG A 40 13.19 19.01 -34.74
N ARG A 41 13.16 19.77 -33.65
CA ARG A 41 13.19 19.26 -32.28
C ARG A 41 11.79 18.88 -31.84
N TRP A 42 11.68 17.86 -31.01
CA TRP A 42 10.45 17.53 -30.31
C TRP A 42 10.20 18.57 -29.22
N THR A 43 9.02 19.20 -29.24
CA THR A 43 8.49 20.06 -28.18
C THR A 43 7.06 19.67 -27.85
N MET A 44 6.46 20.31 -26.85
CA MET A 44 5.04 20.09 -26.56
C MET A 44 4.15 20.59 -27.70
N GLU A 45 4.44 21.78 -28.23
CA GLU A 45 3.67 22.43 -29.30
C GLU A 45 3.88 21.75 -30.66
N ASP A 46 5.08 21.21 -30.85
CA ASP A 46 5.50 20.51 -32.06
C ASP A 46 6.14 19.16 -31.70
N PRO A 47 5.31 18.13 -31.38
CA PRO A 47 5.77 16.81 -30.97
C PRO A 47 6.27 15.99 -32.16
N TYR A 48 7.26 16.52 -32.86
CA TYR A 48 7.78 15.93 -34.09
C TYR A 48 8.58 14.65 -33.82
N LEU A 49 8.23 13.58 -34.54
CA LEU A 49 8.86 12.27 -34.45
C LEU A 49 9.40 11.87 -35.82
N TYR A 50 10.70 11.63 -35.89
CA TYR A 50 11.33 10.96 -37.01
C TYR A 50 11.07 9.46 -36.93
N GLN A 51 11.33 8.75 -38.02
CA GLN A 51 11.35 7.30 -38.03
C GLN A 51 12.79 6.79 -38.22
N LEU A 52 13.31 6.11 -37.21
CA LEU A 52 14.59 5.40 -37.30
C LEU A 52 14.33 3.99 -37.81
N HIS A 53 14.98 3.63 -38.90
CA HIS A 53 15.04 2.29 -39.46
C HIS A 53 16.46 1.76 -39.31
N LEU A 54 16.61 0.58 -38.72
CA LEU A 54 17.88 -0.11 -38.57
C LEU A 54 17.77 -1.45 -39.27
N THR A 55 18.82 -1.81 -40.01
CA THR A 55 18.90 -3.08 -40.73
C THR A 55 20.26 -3.72 -40.46
N VAL A 56 20.23 -4.96 -40.01
CA VAL A 56 21.43 -5.79 -39.84
C VAL A 56 21.43 -6.83 -40.93
N THR A 57 22.54 -6.91 -41.67
CA THR A 57 22.73 -7.90 -42.73
C THR A 57 24.02 -8.66 -42.47
N ASN A 58 23.98 -9.99 -42.54
CA ASN A 58 25.16 -10.83 -42.40
C ASN A 58 25.84 -11.09 -43.75
N SER A 59 27.00 -11.76 -43.74
CA SER A 59 27.76 -12.07 -44.96
C SER A 59 27.06 -13.05 -45.92
N LYS A 60 26.04 -13.76 -45.45
CA LYS A 60 25.22 -14.69 -46.24
C LYS A 60 24.00 -14.00 -46.87
N GLY A 61 23.75 -12.75 -46.52
CA GLY A 61 22.58 -11.98 -46.97
C GLY A 61 21.34 -12.13 -46.09
N ASP A 62 21.42 -12.83 -44.95
CA ASP A 62 20.30 -12.83 -43.99
C ASP A 62 20.15 -11.44 -43.39
N MET A 63 18.90 -10.99 -43.24
CA MET A 63 18.55 -9.63 -42.84
C MET A 63 17.57 -9.65 -41.66
N ASP A 64 17.79 -8.73 -40.72
CA ASP A 64 16.85 -8.39 -39.66
C ASP A 64 16.71 -6.86 -39.59
N ASP A 65 15.52 -6.37 -39.25
CA ASP A 65 15.23 -4.94 -39.23
C ASP A 65 14.41 -4.51 -38.01
N LEU A 66 14.59 -3.24 -37.62
CA LEU A 66 13.90 -2.61 -36.51
C LEU A 66 13.51 -1.19 -36.90
N SER A 67 12.26 -0.83 -36.63
CA SER A 67 11.74 0.51 -36.88
C SER A 67 11.17 1.10 -35.59
N LEU A 68 11.66 2.28 -35.19
CA LEU A 68 11.18 2.97 -33.99
C LEU A 68 11.06 4.49 -34.19
N PRO A 69 10.04 5.15 -33.61
CA PRO A 69 9.91 6.59 -33.65
C PRO A 69 11.00 7.25 -32.78
N LEU A 70 11.52 8.39 -33.23
CA LEU A 70 12.60 9.12 -32.56
C LEU A 70 12.24 10.60 -32.43
N GLY A 71 12.13 11.09 -31.20
CA GLY A 71 12.03 12.53 -30.93
C GLY A 71 13.35 13.10 -30.44
N LEU A 72 13.76 14.23 -31.01
CA LEU A 72 15.02 14.89 -30.66
C LEU A 72 14.75 16.01 -29.65
N ARG A 73 15.18 15.85 -28.41
CA ARG A 73 15.05 16.89 -27.38
C ARG A 73 16.20 16.85 -26.38
N THR A 74 16.47 18.00 -25.75
CA THR A 74 17.30 18.07 -24.54
C THR A 74 16.43 18.43 -23.35
N ILE A 75 16.70 17.82 -22.20
CA ILE A 75 16.06 18.20 -20.94
C ILE A 75 17.13 18.39 -19.86
N SER A 76 16.98 19.44 -19.06
CA SER A 76 17.87 19.75 -17.95
C SER A 76 17.10 20.41 -16.81
N LEU A 77 17.72 20.44 -15.63
CA LEU A 77 17.26 21.24 -14.50
C LEU A 77 18.29 22.35 -14.28
N GLU A 78 17.87 23.61 -14.45
CA GLU A 78 18.73 24.78 -14.31
C GLU A 78 18.16 25.71 -13.24
N SER A 79 18.89 25.91 -12.14
CA SER A 79 18.43 26.69 -10.98
C SER A 79 17.02 26.30 -10.51
N GLY A 80 16.77 25.00 -10.47
CA GLY A 80 15.53 24.41 -9.98
C GLY A 80 14.36 24.52 -10.94
N LYS A 81 14.59 24.93 -12.18
CA LYS A 81 13.56 25.04 -13.22
C LYS A 81 13.82 24.03 -14.33
N TRP A 82 12.74 23.45 -14.84
CA TRP A 82 12.82 22.49 -15.95
C TRP A 82 13.13 23.26 -17.22
N VAL A 83 14.08 22.76 -18.00
CA VAL A 83 14.51 23.38 -19.26
C VAL A 83 14.39 22.33 -20.35
N LEU A 84 13.54 22.62 -21.35
CA LEU A 84 13.34 21.79 -22.53
C LEU A 84 13.92 22.53 -23.75
N ASN A 85 14.86 21.92 -24.45
CA ASN A 85 15.52 22.51 -25.62
C ASN A 85 16.15 23.90 -25.37
N GLY A 86 16.60 24.18 -24.14
CA GLY A 86 17.18 25.46 -23.72
C GLY A 86 16.15 26.51 -23.29
N GLN A 87 14.86 26.18 -23.26
CA GLN A 87 13.78 27.06 -22.80
C GLN A 87 13.22 26.58 -21.47
N THR A 88 13.09 27.49 -20.50
CA THR A 88 12.47 27.19 -19.22
C THR A 88 10.98 26.92 -19.37
N ILE A 89 10.52 25.80 -18.81
CA ILE A 89 9.10 25.40 -18.80
C ILE A 89 8.57 25.32 -17.36
N PRO A 90 7.50 26.05 -17.02
CA PRO A 90 6.81 25.84 -15.75
C PRO A 90 5.98 24.56 -15.82
N ILE A 91 6.02 23.72 -14.79
CA ILE A 91 5.28 22.45 -14.76
C ILE A 91 3.92 22.65 -14.07
N MET A 92 2.88 22.27 -14.81
CA MET A 92 1.52 22.12 -14.32
C MET A 92 1.14 20.65 -14.50
N GLY A 93 1.44 19.86 -13.48
CA GLY A 93 1.32 18.40 -13.54
C GLY A 93 -0.01 17.87 -13.01
N GLU A 94 -0.38 16.69 -13.49
CA GLU A 94 -1.48 15.87 -12.96
C GLU A 94 -0.95 14.49 -12.55
N ALA A 95 -1.24 14.07 -11.31
CA ALA A 95 -0.85 12.77 -10.82
C ALA A 95 -1.89 11.71 -11.20
N LEU A 96 -1.41 10.66 -11.85
CA LEU A 96 -2.19 9.53 -12.33
C LEU A 96 -2.10 8.38 -11.33
N THR A 97 -3.25 8.02 -10.74
CA THR A 97 -3.37 6.87 -9.84
C THR A 97 -3.37 5.55 -10.61
N LEU A 98 -3.07 4.44 -9.93
CA LEU A 98 -3.11 3.09 -10.52
C LEU A 98 -4.48 2.75 -11.11
N GLN A 99 -5.57 3.16 -10.45
CA GLN A 99 -6.92 2.86 -10.89
C GLN A 99 -7.30 3.66 -12.14
N GLU A 100 -6.93 4.95 -12.19
CA GLU A 100 -7.23 5.82 -13.32
C GLU A 100 -6.37 5.47 -14.54
N GLU A 101 -5.10 5.10 -14.33
CA GLU A 101 -4.24 4.53 -15.37
C GLU A 101 -4.90 3.32 -16.03
N TYR A 102 -5.31 2.35 -15.22
CA TYR A 102 -5.92 1.12 -15.71
C TYR A 102 -7.21 1.42 -16.48
N ARG A 103 -8.04 2.34 -15.97
CA ARG A 103 -9.28 2.77 -16.63
C ARG A 103 -8.99 3.37 -18.01
N LEU A 104 -8.07 4.33 -18.10
CA LEU A 104 -7.75 5.04 -19.35
C LEU A 104 -7.10 4.13 -20.39
N ARG A 105 -6.23 3.22 -19.95
CA ARG A 105 -5.58 2.25 -20.83
C ARG A 105 -6.56 1.22 -21.38
N SER A 106 -7.55 0.81 -20.58
CA SER A 106 -8.56 -0.18 -20.99
C SER A 106 -9.75 0.41 -21.74
N SER A 107 -10.08 1.70 -21.52
CA SER A 107 -11.21 2.36 -22.20
C SER A 107 -10.92 2.78 -23.63
N GLY A 108 -9.64 2.92 -24.01
CA GLY A 108 -9.24 3.49 -25.30
C GLY A 108 -9.37 5.01 -25.39
N GLU A 109 -9.68 5.69 -24.28
CA GLU A 109 -9.86 7.15 -24.21
C GLU A 109 -8.54 7.90 -23.96
N LEU A 110 -7.42 7.17 -23.85
CA LEU A 110 -6.13 7.70 -23.44
C LEU A 110 -5.69 8.94 -24.23
N GLU A 111 -5.71 8.88 -25.56
CA GLU A 111 -5.25 9.99 -26.41
C GLU A 111 -6.13 11.23 -26.22
N SER A 112 -7.45 11.04 -26.23
CA SER A 112 -8.42 12.11 -25.99
C SER A 112 -8.27 12.73 -24.60
N TRP A 113 -7.97 11.91 -23.59
CA TRP A 113 -7.71 12.37 -22.23
C TRP A 113 -6.42 13.20 -22.15
N LEU A 114 -5.32 12.75 -22.75
CA LEU A 114 -4.06 13.52 -22.78
C LEU A 114 -4.24 14.86 -23.50
N ILE A 115 -4.97 14.88 -24.62
CA ILE A 115 -5.32 16.13 -25.33
C ILE A 115 -6.15 17.05 -24.43
N SER A 116 -7.13 16.49 -23.70
CA SER A 116 -7.96 17.25 -22.76
C SER A 116 -7.12 17.87 -21.63
N GLU A 117 -6.18 17.12 -21.05
CA GLU A 117 -5.29 17.64 -20.01
C GLU A 117 -4.40 18.77 -20.55
N ARG A 118 -3.86 18.64 -21.77
CA ARG A 118 -3.14 19.73 -22.43
C ARG A 118 -3.99 20.99 -22.62
N GLN A 119 -5.25 20.83 -23.03
CA GLN A 119 -6.19 21.95 -23.17
C GLN A 119 -6.51 22.64 -21.84
N LYS A 120 -6.43 21.92 -20.71
CA LYS A 120 -6.53 22.48 -19.36
C LYS A 120 -5.23 23.18 -18.90
N GLY A 121 -4.20 23.21 -19.75
CA GLY A 121 -2.90 23.79 -19.44
C GLY A 121 -1.96 22.85 -18.69
N LYS A 122 -2.29 21.56 -18.58
CA LYS A 122 -1.38 20.56 -17.99
C LYS A 122 -0.33 20.16 -19.02
N ASN A 123 0.91 20.01 -18.56
CA ASN A 123 2.04 19.65 -19.43
C ASN A 123 2.84 18.43 -18.95
N LEU A 124 2.47 17.87 -17.80
CA LEU A 124 3.12 16.70 -17.24
C LEU A 124 2.10 15.75 -16.61
N VAL A 125 2.22 14.45 -16.89
CA VAL A 125 1.49 13.40 -16.18
C VAL A 125 2.47 12.61 -15.31
N TYR A 126 2.20 12.55 -14.02
CA TYR A 126 3.01 11.85 -13.03
C TYR A 126 2.43 10.47 -12.72
N PHE A 127 3.18 9.40 -12.92
CA PHE A 127 2.71 8.04 -12.65
C PHE A 127 2.95 7.67 -11.19
N LEU A 128 1.89 7.64 -10.39
CA LEU A 128 1.99 7.31 -8.98
C LEU A 128 2.16 5.79 -8.75
N GLY A 129 3.29 5.38 -8.20
CA GLY A 129 3.55 3.99 -7.77
C GLY A 129 3.68 3.00 -8.92
N GLN A 130 3.89 3.47 -10.15
CA GLN A 130 3.84 2.63 -11.33
C GLN A 130 4.73 3.15 -12.47
N LEU A 131 5.03 2.25 -13.39
CA LEU A 131 5.75 2.55 -14.63
C LEU A 131 4.75 2.75 -15.76
N PRO A 132 4.99 3.71 -16.68
CA PRO A 132 4.15 3.89 -17.85
C PRO A 132 4.29 2.72 -18.82
N ASP A 133 3.16 2.15 -19.22
CA ASP A 133 3.11 1.18 -20.31
C ASP A 133 3.52 1.81 -21.64
N GLU A 134 3.92 0.98 -22.61
CA GLU A 134 4.37 1.41 -23.93
C GLU A 134 3.33 2.26 -24.68
N ILE A 135 2.04 1.96 -24.47
CA ILE A 135 0.93 2.70 -25.06
C ILE A 135 0.90 4.14 -24.52
N TRP A 136 1.15 4.34 -23.22
CA TRP A 136 1.21 5.68 -22.62
C TRP A 136 2.35 6.51 -23.21
N LEU A 137 3.55 5.94 -23.28
CA LEU A 137 4.72 6.63 -23.80
C LEU A 137 4.54 7.02 -25.27
N LYS A 138 4.13 6.07 -26.12
CA LYS A 138 3.88 6.34 -27.54
C LYS A 138 2.79 7.38 -27.77
N THR A 139 1.75 7.38 -26.94
CA THR A 139 0.66 8.35 -27.06
C THR A 139 1.11 9.72 -26.58
N ALA A 140 1.85 9.80 -25.48
CA ALA A 140 2.40 11.04 -24.97
C ALA A 140 3.45 11.65 -25.91
N ASP A 141 4.27 10.83 -26.56
CA ASP A 141 5.21 11.24 -27.60
C ASP A 141 4.51 11.94 -28.76
N LYS A 142 3.38 11.38 -29.22
CA LYS A 142 2.57 11.94 -30.31
C LYS A 142 1.79 13.18 -29.89
N VAL A 143 1.23 13.17 -28.68
CA VAL A 143 0.40 14.27 -28.17
C VAL A 143 1.25 15.46 -27.74
N GLY A 144 2.52 15.27 -27.37
CA GLY A 144 3.39 16.36 -26.91
C GLY A 144 3.14 16.73 -25.45
N ILE A 145 3.08 15.75 -24.56
CA ILE A 145 2.94 15.95 -23.11
C ILE A 145 4.03 15.16 -22.38
N GLY A 146 4.61 15.75 -21.34
CA GLY A 146 5.66 15.10 -20.56
C GLY A 146 5.10 14.02 -19.64
N LEU A 147 5.90 13.00 -19.37
CA LEU A 147 5.64 11.96 -18.38
C LEU A 147 6.75 11.96 -17.32
N TRP A 148 6.35 11.70 -16.07
CA TRP A 148 7.26 11.48 -14.95
C TRP A 148 6.91 10.13 -14.32
N ALA A 149 7.86 9.19 -14.38
CA ALA A 149 7.70 7.81 -13.90
C ALA A 149 8.37 7.58 -12.53
N GLU A 150 7.95 6.55 -11.80
CA GLU A 150 8.60 6.13 -10.55
C GLU A 150 9.34 4.80 -10.73
N LEU A 151 10.57 4.71 -10.23
CA LEU A 151 11.22 3.42 -9.99
C LEU A 151 10.57 2.73 -8.77
N PRO A 152 10.52 1.39 -8.74
CA PRO A 152 9.88 0.63 -7.66
C PRO A 152 10.75 0.57 -6.39
N VAL A 153 11.18 1.73 -5.89
CA VAL A 153 12.05 1.89 -4.72
C VAL A 153 11.40 2.88 -3.75
N GLU A 154 10.52 2.36 -2.91
CA GLU A 154 9.70 3.15 -2.00
C GLU A 154 9.58 2.49 -0.63
N LEU A 155 9.79 3.29 0.42
CA LEU A 155 9.72 2.84 1.82
C LEU A 155 10.57 1.58 2.12
N ILE A 156 11.75 1.50 1.50
CA ILE A 156 12.68 0.37 1.68
C ILE A 156 13.78 0.77 2.67
N PRO A 157 14.09 -0.05 3.69
CA PRO A 157 15.24 0.21 4.57
C PRO A 157 16.55 0.12 3.81
N SER A 158 17.53 0.95 4.16
CA SER A 158 18.77 1.13 3.38
C SER A 158 19.56 -0.15 3.13
N LYS A 159 19.52 -1.10 4.09
CA LYS A 159 20.20 -2.41 3.97
C LYS A 159 19.61 -3.33 2.89
N ARG A 160 18.42 -3.02 2.38
CA ARG A 160 17.70 -3.80 1.38
C ARG A 160 17.46 -3.04 0.08
N LEU A 161 18.09 -1.88 -0.08
CA LEU A 161 18.03 -1.17 -1.34
C LEU A 161 18.62 -2.04 -2.46
N PRO A 162 17.96 -2.07 -3.64
CA PRO A 162 18.53 -2.72 -4.80
C PRO A 162 19.74 -1.94 -5.30
N GLN A 163 20.61 -2.60 -6.07
CA GLN A 163 21.60 -1.88 -6.85
C GLN A 163 20.89 -1.16 -8.01
N PRO A 164 21.19 0.13 -8.29
CA PRO A 164 20.47 0.89 -9.32
C PRO A 164 20.58 0.31 -10.74
N ASP A 165 21.66 -0.38 -11.05
CA ASP A 165 21.92 -1.01 -12.35
C ASP A 165 20.94 -2.12 -12.71
N VAL A 166 20.25 -2.70 -11.71
CA VAL A 166 19.12 -3.63 -11.93
C VAL A 166 18.04 -3.00 -12.81
N PHE A 167 17.85 -1.68 -12.72
CA PHE A 167 16.87 -0.95 -13.52
C PHE A 167 17.41 -0.46 -14.87
N ARG A 168 18.71 -0.62 -15.17
CA ARG A 168 19.36 -0.06 -16.36
C ARG A 168 18.66 -0.46 -17.66
N LYS A 169 18.29 -1.74 -17.80
CA LYS A 169 17.60 -2.24 -19.00
C LYS A 169 16.25 -1.53 -19.18
N LEU A 170 15.43 -1.52 -18.14
CA LEU A 170 14.13 -0.84 -18.12
C LEU A 170 14.26 0.64 -18.48
N ILE A 171 15.18 1.34 -17.83
CA ILE A 171 15.43 2.76 -18.05
C ILE A 171 15.86 2.99 -19.50
N SER A 172 16.79 2.19 -20.03
CA SER A 172 17.29 2.33 -21.40
C SER A 172 16.20 2.14 -22.46
N GLU A 173 15.27 1.19 -22.24
CA GLU A 173 14.13 0.96 -23.13
C GLU A 173 13.16 2.15 -23.10
N LYS A 174 12.89 2.70 -21.91
CA LYS A 174 11.91 3.76 -21.71
C LYS A 174 12.45 5.15 -22.06
N ASN A 175 13.75 5.37 -21.95
CA ASN A 175 14.41 6.62 -22.32
C ASN A 175 14.46 6.85 -23.85
N LEU A 176 14.04 5.87 -24.66
CA LEU A 176 13.82 6.07 -26.10
C LEU A 176 12.68 7.06 -26.39
N HIS A 177 11.78 7.27 -25.42
CA HIS A 177 10.61 8.12 -25.58
C HIS A 177 10.92 9.58 -25.20
N PRO A 178 10.77 10.55 -26.13
CA PRO A 178 10.99 11.97 -25.84
C PRO A 178 10.02 12.53 -24.80
N SER A 179 8.83 11.96 -24.65
CA SER A 179 7.85 12.38 -23.63
C SER A 179 8.27 12.05 -22.21
N LEU A 180 9.10 11.04 -21.98
CA LEU A 180 9.54 10.68 -20.63
C LEU A 180 10.61 11.67 -20.15
N TRP A 181 10.28 12.54 -19.22
CA TRP A 181 11.13 13.66 -18.81
C TRP A 181 11.87 13.43 -17.52
N ALA A 182 11.24 12.70 -16.59
CA ALA A 182 11.74 12.58 -15.23
C ALA A 182 11.44 11.21 -14.61
N TRP A 183 12.27 10.88 -13.63
CA TRP A 183 12.20 9.68 -12.82
C TRP A 183 12.21 10.04 -11.34
N THR A 184 11.27 9.50 -10.58
CA THR A 184 11.43 9.39 -9.13
C THR A 184 12.29 8.16 -8.87
N VAL A 185 13.53 8.38 -8.46
CA VAL A 185 14.51 7.30 -8.24
C VAL A 185 14.34 6.60 -6.89
N GLY A 186 13.65 7.25 -5.96
CA GLY A 186 13.21 6.65 -4.71
C GLY A 186 12.29 7.56 -3.89
N LYS A 187 11.45 6.95 -3.06
CA LYS A 187 10.46 7.65 -2.23
C LYS A 187 10.52 7.21 -0.77
N GLY A 188 10.64 8.18 0.12
CA GLY A 188 10.63 7.97 1.58
C GLY A 188 11.70 7.01 2.08
N LEU A 189 12.90 7.05 1.48
CA LEU A 189 14.04 6.25 1.94
C LEU A 189 14.67 6.87 3.20
N GLU A 190 15.46 6.09 3.94
CA GLU A 190 16.23 6.61 5.07
C GLU A 190 17.27 7.66 4.61
N SER A 191 17.76 8.48 5.53
CA SER A 191 18.72 9.54 5.26
C SER A 191 20.18 9.14 5.50
N ASP A 192 20.47 7.84 5.64
CA ASP A 192 21.80 7.32 5.92
C ASP A 192 22.73 7.36 4.68
N SER A 193 24.02 7.09 4.90
CA SER A 193 25.02 7.15 3.82
C SER A 193 24.77 6.14 2.71
N LEU A 194 24.15 4.99 3.02
CA LEU A 194 23.80 3.97 2.03
C LEU A 194 22.70 4.48 1.08
N ALA A 195 21.61 5.04 1.61
CA ALA A 195 20.56 5.63 0.80
C ALA A 195 21.07 6.80 -0.05
N GLN A 196 21.91 7.65 0.52
CA GLN A 196 22.51 8.77 -0.24
C GLN A 196 23.40 8.29 -1.40
N ASN A 197 24.17 7.22 -1.18
CA ASN A 197 24.96 6.61 -2.24
C ASN A 197 24.09 5.97 -3.33
N TYR A 198 22.99 5.33 -2.94
CA TYR A 198 21.99 4.80 -3.88
C TYR A 198 21.44 5.92 -4.77
N PHE A 199 20.99 7.04 -4.19
CA PHE A 199 20.43 8.15 -4.97
C PHE A 199 21.41 8.72 -5.99
N LYS A 200 22.68 8.94 -5.59
CA LYS A 200 23.73 9.43 -6.49
C LYS A 200 24.05 8.47 -7.64
N GLN A 201 23.94 7.17 -7.40
CA GLN A 201 24.13 6.16 -8.45
C GLN A 201 22.90 6.09 -9.36
N ALA A 202 21.69 6.11 -8.79
CA ALA A 202 20.44 6.08 -9.54
C ALA A 202 20.28 7.33 -10.42
N GLU A 203 20.70 8.52 -9.97
CA GLU A 203 20.74 9.74 -10.80
C GLU A 203 21.54 9.53 -12.07
N LYS A 204 22.69 8.83 -12.01
CA LYS A 204 23.52 8.54 -13.18
C LYS A 204 22.85 7.57 -14.14
N GLU A 205 22.14 6.57 -13.63
CA GLU A 205 21.46 5.57 -14.46
C GLU A 205 20.28 6.17 -15.24
N VAL A 206 19.57 7.15 -14.69
CA VAL A 206 18.39 7.73 -15.34
C VAL A 206 18.71 8.82 -16.37
N GLN A 207 19.97 9.25 -16.48
CA GLN A 207 20.40 10.20 -17.51
C GLN A 207 20.03 9.70 -18.92
N PRO A 208 19.61 10.59 -19.84
CA PRO A 208 19.62 12.05 -19.76
C PRO A 208 18.39 12.67 -19.08
N ASN A 209 17.47 11.86 -18.54
CA ASN A 209 16.24 12.34 -17.91
C ASN A 209 16.51 12.84 -16.47
N LEU A 210 15.60 13.66 -15.96
CA LEU A 210 15.76 14.26 -14.64
C LEU A 210 15.53 13.23 -13.53
N ALA A 211 16.35 13.26 -12.48
CA ALA A 211 16.19 12.41 -11.30
C ALA A 211 15.59 13.23 -10.15
N PHE A 212 14.60 12.65 -9.46
CA PHE A 212 14.01 13.24 -8.26
C PHE A 212 13.94 12.21 -7.14
N ALA A 213 14.18 12.68 -5.91
CA ALA A 213 13.98 11.92 -4.69
C ALA A 213 12.81 12.54 -3.91
N LEU A 214 11.81 11.74 -3.58
CA LEU A 214 10.66 12.19 -2.81
C LEU A 214 10.86 11.91 -1.33
N LYS A 215 10.89 12.98 -0.53
CA LYS A 215 11.08 12.94 0.92
C LYS A 215 9.75 13.03 1.65
N LEU A 216 9.65 12.31 2.76
CA LEU A 216 8.48 12.34 3.64
C LEU A 216 8.69 13.26 4.83
N ASN A 217 9.93 13.46 5.29
CA ASN A 217 10.27 14.55 6.18
C ASN A 217 11.15 15.58 5.47
N PRO A 218 11.00 16.88 5.76
CA PRO A 218 11.77 17.92 5.08
C PRO A 218 13.27 17.82 5.38
N ASN A 219 13.61 17.36 6.59
CA ASN A 219 14.96 17.24 7.10
C ASN A 219 15.73 16.00 6.59
N ASP A 220 15.08 15.13 5.80
CA ASP A 220 15.76 13.94 5.28
C ASP A 220 16.82 14.33 4.24
N LEU A 221 18.01 13.74 4.36
CA LEU A 221 19.14 13.95 3.47
C LEU A 221 19.18 12.86 2.40
N THR A 222 19.01 13.24 1.14
CA THR A 222 19.03 12.35 -0.03
C THR A 222 20.42 12.30 -0.69
N GLY A 223 21.27 13.29 -0.45
CA GLY A 223 22.56 13.43 -1.12
C GLY A 223 22.49 13.95 -2.56
N LEU A 224 21.29 14.23 -3.07
CA LEU A 224 21.03 14.97 -4.31
C LEU A 224 20.90 16.48 -4.00
N PRO A 225 21.00 17.35 -5.03
CA PRO A 225 20.65 18.77 -4.90
C PRO A 225 19.24 18.97 -4.29
N GLU A 226 19.04 20.09 -3.58
CA GLU A 226 17.75 20.41 -2.95
C GLU A 226 16.61 20.48 -3.97
N GLU A 227 16.90 20.96 -5.17
CA GLU A 227 15.95 21.10 -6.29
C GLU A 227 15.42 19.76 -6.80
N GLN A 228 16.21 18.69 -6.67
CA GLN A 228 15.82 17.32 -7.00
C GLN A 228 15.21 16.58 -5.81
N SER A 229 15.33 17.12 -4.60
CA SER A 229 14.93 16.48 -3.34
C SER A 229 13.61 17.06 -2.84
N ILE A 230 12.51 16.56 -3.38
CA ILE A 230 11.21 17.18 -3.20
C ILE A 230 10.50 16.63 -1.98
N HIS A 231 9.97 17.53 -1.15
CA HIS A 231 9.16 17.16 0.00
C HIS A 231 7.69 17.01 -0.40
N VAL A 232 7.06 15.90 -0.02
CA VAL A 232 5.65 15.63 -0.30
C VAL A 232 4.79 16.23 0.80
N GLN A 233 3.94 17.23 0.48
CA GLN A 233 3.02 17.83 1.45
C GLN A 233 1.59 17.90 0.92
N GLY A 234 0.67 17.18 1.57
CA GLY A 234 -0.75 17.16 1.21
C GLY A 234 -1.00 16.51 -0.15
N THR A 235 -1.80 17.15 -1.00
CA THR A 235 -2.21 16.64 -2.32
C THR A 235 -1.33 17.12 -3.47
N MET A 236 -0.24 17.84 -3.16
CA MET A 236 0.62 18.46 -4.16
C MET A 236 2.10 18.17 -3.90
N ILE A 237 2.83 17.91 -4.97
CA ILE A 237 4.30 18.00 -5.01
C ILE A 237 4.62 19.32 -5.67
N GLN A 238 5.35 20.19 -4.99
CA GLN A 238 5.66 21.53 -5.49
C GLN A 238 7.16 21.82 -5.37
N GLY A 239 7.69 22.49 -6.38
CA GLY A 239 9.04 23.07 -6.38
C GLY A 239 9.03 24.47 -6.99
N VAL A 240 10.22 25.04 -7.17
CA VAL A 240 10.40 26.34 -7.86
C VAL A 240 9.89 26.27 -9.31
N TRP A 241 9.92 25.07 -9.88
CA TRP A 241 9.49 24.76 -11.24
C TRP A 241 7.97 24.70 -11.44
N GLY A 242 7.16 24.71 -10.38
CA GLY A 242 5.70 24.49 -10.46
C GLY A 242 5.26 23.34 -9.57
N GLY A 243 4.22 22.61 -9.96
CA GLY A 243 3.71 21.52 -9.14
C GLY A 243 2.86 20.47 -9.85
N VAL A 244 2.73 19.32 -9.20
CA VAL A 244 1.90 18.19 -9.61
C VAL A 244 0.79 18.02 -8.59
N THR A 245 -0.47 18.02 -9.06
CA THR A 245 -1.66 17.84 -8.22
C THR A 245 -2.27 16.46 -8.39
N VAL A 246 -2.82 15.89 -7.33
CA VAL A 246 -3.70 14.71 -7.40
C VAL A 246 -5.14 15.20 -7.55
N GLY A 247 -5.74 15.10 -8.75
CA GLY A 247 -7.04 15.68 -9.08
C GLY A 247 -8.25 15.01 -8.40
N THR A 248 -8.14 13.75 -7.99
CA THR A 248 -9.21 13.06 -7.24
C THR A 248 -8.91 13.04 -5.75
N PRO A 249 -9.68 13.76 -4.90
CA PRO A 249 -9.60 13.55 -3.46
C PRO A 249 -10.02 12.12 -3.15
N PHE A 250 -9.15 11.35 -2.51
CA PHE A 250 -9.47 10.01 -2.05
C PHE A 250 -10.64 10.08 -1.07
N ILE A 251 -11.76 9.42 -1.40
CA ILE A 251 -12.91 9.33 -0.51
C ILE A 251 -12.52 8.41 0.64
N GLY A 252 -12.42 8.96 1.85
CA GLY A 252 -12.22 8.16 3.05
C GLY A 252 -13.36 7.15 3.22
N PHE A 253 -13.04 5.86 3.11
CA PHE A 253 -13.99 4.80 3.38
C PHE A 253 -14.32 4.79 4.88
N HIS A 254 -15.59 5.00 5.20
CA HIS A 254 -16.08 5.02 6.57
C HIS A 254 -17.27 4.08 6.72
N TRP A 255 -17.38 3.44 7.88
CA TRP A 255 -18.53 2.59 8.18
C TRP A 255 -19.74 3.45 8.58
N ALA A 256 -20.51 3.89 7.58
CA ALA A 256 -21.60 4.86 7.74
C ALA A 256 -22.63 4.51 8.85
N LYS A 257 -22.93 3.22 9.04
CA LYS A 257 -23.90 2.74 10.03
C LYS A 257 -23.26 2.21 11.32
N GLU A 258 -21.97 2.47 11.56
CA GLU A 258 -21.25 1.98 12.74
C GLU A 258 -21.94 2.43 14.04
N SER A 259 -22.29 3.70 14.17
CA SER A 259 -22.85 4.26 15.41
C SER A 259 -24.19 3.60 15.79
N ILE A 260 -25.09 3.45 14.81
CA ILE A 260 -26.38 2.79 14.98
C ILE A 260 -26.19 1.32 15.33
N PHE A 261 -25.25 0.64 14.64
CA PHE A 261 -24.94 -0.75 14.88
C PHE A 261 -24.37 -0.95 16.29
N ALA A 262 -23.33 -0.22 16.67
CA ALA A 262 -22.70 -0.28 17.97
C ALA A 262 -23.69 0.04 19.10
N GLY A 263 -24.53 1.07 18.94
CA GLY A 263 -25.59 1.41 19.90
C GLY A 263 -26.62 0.28 20.10
N SER A 264 -27.12 -0.28 18.99
CA SER A 264 -28.04 -1.43 19.03
C SER A 264 -27.39 -2.65 19.69
N PHE A 265 -26.10 -2.86 19.40
CA PHE A 265 -25.32 -3.97 19.94
C PHE A 265 -25.03 -3.80 21.44
N ALA A 266 -24.78 -2.57 21.91
CA ALA A 266 -24.62 -2.27 23.32
C ALA A 266 -25.90 -2.57 24.10
N PHE A 267 -27.07 -2.18 23.59
CA PHE A 267 -28.36 -2.53 24.20
C PHE A 267 -28.55 -4.05 24.28
N LEU A 268 -28.26 -4.78 23.20
CA LEU A 268 -28.31 -6.25 23.18
C LEU A 268 -27.37 -6.86 24.24
N MET A 269 -26.14 -6.35 24.35
CA MET A 269 -25.16 -6.83 25.33
C MET A 269 -25.62 -6.57 26.78
N VAL A 270 -26.20 -5.40 27.06
CA VAL A 270 -26.79 -5.10 28.39
C VAL A 270 -27.94 -6.06 28.70
N PHE A 271 -28.85 -6.27 27.75
CA PHE A 271 -29.97 -7.19 27.91
C PHE A 271 -29.49 -8.64 28.17
N LEU A 272 -28.56 -9.15 27.35
CA LEU A 272 -28.01 -10.50 27.52
C LEU A 272 -27.23 -10.64 28.83
N GLY A 273 -26.48 -9.60 29.22
CA GLY A 273 -25.79 -9.52 30.50
C GLY A 273 -26.75 -9.63 31.68
N TRP A 274 -27.86 -8.87 31.63
CA TRP A 274 -28.93 -8.90 32.63
C TRP A 274 -29.60 -10.28 32.71
N MET A 275 -29.95 -10.87 31.58
CA MET A 275 -30.55 -12.21 31.53
C MET A 275 -29.60 -13.28 32.08
N ASN A 276 -28.29 -13.15 31.85
CA ASN A 276 -27.28 -14.03 32.41
C ASN A 276 -27.15 -13.88 33.94
N ILE A 277 -27.25 -12.66 34.48
CA ILE A 277 -27.29 -12.41 35.93
C ILE A 277 -28.52 -13.07 36.57
N ARG A 278 -29.69 -12.98 35.92
CA ARG A 278 -30.93 -13.61 36.39
C ARG A 278 -30.94 -15.14 36.24
N SER A 279 -30.05 -15.69 35.42
CA SER A 279 -29.98 -17.13 35.19
C SER A 279 -29.36 -17.89 36.36
N VAL A 280 -29.75 -19.16 36.52
CA VAL A 280 -29.22 -20.02 37.59
C VAL A 280 -27.72 -20.22 37.42
N THR A 281 -26.98 -20.11 38.53
CA THR A 281 -25.56 -20.40 38.54
C THR A 281 -25.33 -21.90 38.47
N TRP A 282 -24.39 -22.31 37.61
CA TRP A 282 -24.15 -23.72 37.33
C TRP A 282 -22.64 -24.04 37.39
N ARG A 283 -22.32 -25.29 37.71
CA ARG A 283 -20.96 -25.78 38.01
C ARG A 283 -20.40 -26.64 36.86
N TYR A 284 -19.09 -26.83 36.84
CA TYR A 284 -18.41 -27.64 35.83
C TYR A 284 -18.97 -29.07 35.68
N LYS A 285 -19.28 -29.74 36.80
CA LYS A 285 -19.88 -31.09 36.79
C LYS A 285 -21.21 -31.17 36.03
N GLU A 286 -21.93 -30.07 35.89
CA GLU A 286 -23.21 -30.04 35.21
C GLU A 286 -23.06 -29.98 33.69
N ILE A 287 -21.85 -29.74 33.15
CA ILE A 287 -21.55 -29.77 31.71
C ILE A 287 -21.92 -31.14 31.10
N GLY A 288 -21.62 -32.24 31.81
CA GLY A 288 -21.85 -33.60 31.32
C GLY A 288 -23.31 -34.06 31.34
N ASN A 289 -24.24 -33.29 31.91
CA ASN A 289 -25.63 -33.71 32.04
C ASN A 289 -26.29 -33.91 30.67
N LYS A 290 -26.68 -35.16 30.37
CA LYS A 290 -27.40 -35.52 29.13
C LYS A 290 -28.86 -35.01 29.13
N LYS A 291 -29.50 -34.91 30.30
CA LYS A 291 -30.89 -34.42 30.48
C LYS A 291 -30.97 -33.28 31.51
N PRO A 292 -30.54 -32.06 31.18
CA PRO A 292 -30.55 -30.92 32.10
C PRO A 292 -31.96 -30.44 32.47
N LYS A 293 -32.15 -30.03 33.74
CA LYS A 293 -33.38 -29.38 34.22
C LYS A 293 -33.68 -28.11 33.40
N ARG A 294 -34.96 -27.72 33.28
CA ARG A 294 -35.41 -26.54 32.48
C ARG A 294 -34.63 -25.26 32.81
N ARG A 295 -34.41 -24.98 34.09
CA ARG A 295 -33.64 -23.79 34.54
C ARG A 295 -32.19 -23.80 34.06
N LEU A 296 -31.55 -24.98 34.04
CA LEU A 296 -30.18 -25.15 33.55
C LEU A 296 -30.10 -24.97 32.03
N ARG A 297 -31.07 -25.50 31.28
CA ARG A 297 -31.17 -25.27 29.82
C ARG A 297 -31.29 -23.79 29.48
N SER A 298 -32.13 -23.06 30.21
CA SER A 298 -32.26 -21.61 30.04
C SER A 298 -30.96 -20.88 30.37
N ALA A 299 -30.26 -21.26 31.44
CA ALA A 299 -28.95 -20.68 31.75
C ALA A 299 -27.91 -20.95 30.66
N TRP A 300 -27.91 -22.14 30.05
CA TRP A 300 -27.02 -22.46 28.93
C TRP A 300 -27.36 -21.64 27.68
N LEU A 301 -28.65 -21.45 27.37
CA LEU A 301 -29.09 -20.62 26.26
C LEU A 301 -28.59 -19.17 26.42
N TRP A 302 -28.80 -18.55 27.58
CA TRP A 302 -28.38 -17.16 27.82
C TRP A 302 -26.86 -17.00 27.83
N ASN A 303 -26.11 -17.96 28.38
CA ASN A 303 -24.66 -17.95 28.30
C ASN A 303 -24.19 -18.09 26.85
N GLY A 304 -24.77 -19.00 26.07
CA GLY A 304 -24.42 -19.20 24.66
C GLY A 304 -24.69 -17.97 23.79
N LEU A 305 -25.85 -17.32 23.98
CA LEU A 305 -26.16 -16.06 23.31
C LEU A 305 -25.18 -14.95 23.69
N PHE A 306 -24.78 -14.87 24.97
CA PHE A 306 -23.79 -13.88 25.41
C PHE A 306 -22.39 -14.12 24.81
N VAL A 307 -21.95 -15.39 24.74
CA VAL A 307 -20.69 -15.76 24.06
C VAL A 307 -20.72 -15.32 22.60
N PHE A 308 -21.80 -15.66 21.90
CA PHE A 308 -21.96 -15.30 20.49
C PHE A 308 -21.97 -13.78 20.31
N ALA A 309 -22.73 -13.05 21.13
CA ALA A 309 -22.75 -11.60 21.11
C ALA A 309 -21.37 -10.99 21.37
N ARG A 310 -20.58 -11.52 22.31
CA ARG A 310 -19.21 -11.06 22.54
C ARG A 310 -18.32 -11.27 21.31
N ILE A 311 -18.45 -12.39 20.62
CA ILE A 311 -17.69 -12.66 19.38
C ILE A 311 -18.08 -11.67 18.29
N CYS A 312 -19.37 -11.40 18.13
CA CYS A 312 -19.90 -10.37 17.24
C CYS A 312 -19.38 -8.96 17.57
N MET A 313 -19.29 -8.62 18.86
CA MET A 313 -18.69 -7.35 19.31
C MET A 313 -17.21 -7.27 18.93
N LEU A 314 -16.44 -8.33 19.15
CA LEU A 314 -15.02 -8.36 18.79
C LEU A 314 -14.81 -8.23 17.28
N ALA A 315 -15.60 -8.93 16.48
CA ALA A 315 -15.59 -8.80 15.02
C ALA A 315 -15.96 -7.37 14.60
N GLY A 316 -16.92 -6.74 15.29
CA GLY A 316 -17.33 -5.35 15.09
C GLY A 316 -16.21 -4.35 15.38
N LEU A 317 -15.51 -4.53 16.51
CA LEU A 317 -14.34 -3.71 16.84
C LEU A 317 -13.25 -3.83 15.78
N VAL A 318 -12.89 -5.05 15.36
CA VAL A 318 -11.86 -5.24 14.32
C VAL A 318 -12.30 -4.65 12.98
N THR A 319 -13.58 -4.79 12.61
CA THR A 319 -14.14 -4.15 11.40
C THR A 319 -14.04 -2.63 11.51
N SER A 320 -14.45 -2.04 12.62
CA SER A 320 -14.30 -0.60 12.90
C SER A 320 -12.83 -0.15 12.77
N GLY A 321 -11.90 -0.93 13.31
CA GLY A 321 -10.47 -0.69 13.19
C GLY A 321 -9.99 -0.62 11.74
N ILE A 322 -10.42 -1.57 10.88
CA ILE A 322 -10.04 -1.59 9.45
C ILE A 322 -10.46 -0.30 8.74
N PHE A 323 -11.68 0.19 8.97
CA PHE A 323 -12.20 1.43 8.36
C PHE A 323 -11.64 2.73 8.99
N ARG A 324 -10.85 2.62 10.07
CA ARG A 324 -10.16 3.75 10.71
C ARG A 324 -8.70 3.89 10.28
N ILE A 325 -8.16 2.93 9.52
CA ILE A 325 -6.79 2.99 9.01
C ILE A 325 -6.74 4.10 7.94
N PRO A 326 -5.90 5.15 8.12
CA PRO A 326 -5.88 6.31 7.25
C PRO A 326 -5.04 6.05 6.00
N ILE A 327 -5.45 5.10 5.15
CA ILE A 327 -4.73 4.78 3.90
C ILE A 327 -4.74 5.98 2.94
N CYS A 328 -5.84 6.74 2.96
CA CYS A 328 -6.08 7.89 2.09
C CYS A 328 -5.48 9.20 2.60
N ALA A 329 -4.82 9.22 3.77
CA ALA A 329 -4.31 10.46 4.34
C ALA A 329 -3.10 11.03 3.58
N ASN A 330 -2.33 10.17 2.90
CA ASN A 330 -1.29 10.59 1.97
C ASN A 330 -1.56 9.99 0.59
N PRO A 331 -2.06 10.77 -0.38
CA PRO A 331 -2.40 10.25 -1.70
C PRO A 331 -1.18 9.62 -2.40
N TRP A 332 0.02 10.09 -2.07
CA TRP A 332 1.27 9.66 -2.70
C TRP A 332 1.77 8.28 -2.28
N LEU A 333 1.24 7.74 -1.16
CA LEU A 333 1.59 6.44 -0.57
C LEU A 333 0.41 5.45 -0.59
N SER A 334 -0.72 5.84 -1.15
CA SER A 334 -1.98 5.06 -1.12
C SER A 334 -1.81 3.65 -1.71
N HIS A 335 -1.05 3.54 -2.80
CA HIS A 335 -0.78 2.28 -3.52
C HIS A 335 0.03 1.26 -2.70
N LEU A 336 0.65 1.64 -1.58
CA LEU A 336 1.43 0.74 -0.73
C LEU A 336 0.58 -0.21 0.13
N TRP A 337 -0.71 0.09 0.30
CA TRP A 337 -1.61 -0.70 1.16
C TRP A 337 -2.77 -1.33 0.36
N PRO A 338 -2.50 -2.01 -0.76
CA PRO A 338 -3.55 -2.44 -1.70
C PRO A 338 -4.53 -3.42 -1.04
N ARG A 339 -4.06 -4.23 -0.09
CA ARG A 339 -4.91 -5.19 0.64
C ARG A 339 -5.91 -4.50 1.56
N ILE A 340 -5.49 -3.45 2.27
CA ILE A 340 -6.39 -2.75 3.20
C ILE A 340 -7.34 -1.86 2.41
N GLN A 341 -6.88 -1.25 1.32
CA GLN A 341 -7.76 -0.52 0.39
C GLN A 341 -8.85 -1.45 -0.14
N LEU A 342 -8.48 -2.64 -0.64
CA LEU A 342 -9.44 -3.62 -1.12
C LEU A 342 -10.45 -4.04 -0.05
N LEU A 343 -10.01 -4.20 1.21
CA LEU A 343 -10.91 -4.46 2.33
C LEU A 343 -11.86 -3.29 2.60
N GLN A 344 -11.37 -2.05 2.57
CA GLN A 344 -12.19 -0.85 2.80
C GLN A 344 -13.20 -0.59 1.67
N GLU A 345 -12.91 -1.06 0.45
CA GLU A 345 -13.86 -1.05 -0.68
C GLU A 345 -15.00 -2.08 -0.52
N GLN A 346 -14.82 -3.11 0.30
CA GLN A 346 -15.86 -4.11 0.56
C GLN A 346 -16.90 -3.63 1.56
N SER A 347 -18.07 -4.29 1.56
CA SER A 347 -19.12 -4.02 2.54
C SER A 347 -18.63 -4.32 3.97
N PRO A 348 -18.73 -3.36 4.91
CA PRO A 348 -18.39 -3.59 6.33
C PRO A 348 -19.15 -4.78 6.92
N TRP A 349 -20.38 -5.04 6.47
CA TRP A 349 -21.23 -6.13 6.94
C TRP A 349 -20.69 -7.51 6.55
N LEU A 350 -20.13 -7.64 5.35
CA LEU A 350 -19.52 -8.88 4.88
C LEU A 350 -18.24 -9.19 5.65
N ILE A 351 -17.39 -8.18 5.84
CA ILE A 351 -16.16 -8.30 6.63
C ILE A 351 -16.50 -8.71 8.08
N TRP A 352 -17.47 -8.03 8.68
CA TRP A 352 -17.95 -8.35 10.02
C TRP A 352 -18.46 -9.79 10.11
N ALA A 353 -19.32 -10.23 9.20
CA ALA A 353 -19.86 -11.59 9.20
C ALA A 353 -18.75 -12.66 9.04
N MET A 354 -17.78 -12.42 8.16
CA MET A 354 -16.64 -13.30 7.97
C MET A 354 -15.77 -13.39 9.23
N LEU A 355 -15.49 -12.26 9.88
CA LEU A 355 -14.74 -12.20 11.14
C LEU A 355 -15.48 -12.92 12.28
N VAL A 356 -16.81 -12.83 12.36
CA VAL A 356 -17.61 -13.60 13.31
C VAL A 356 -17.41 -15.10 13.12
N GLY A 357 -17.49 -15.57 11.87
CA GLY A 357 -17.24 -16.97 11.51
C GLY A 357 -15.83 -17.42 11.91
N LEU A 358 -14.82 -16.64 11.54
CA LEU A 358 -13.42 -16.92 11.84
C LEU A 358 -13.16 -16.98 13.36
N PHE A 359 -13.63 -15.98 14.12
CA PHE A 359 -13.44 -15.93 15.57
C PHE A 359 -14.15 -17.07 16.29
N MET A 360 -15.34 -17.45 15.83
CA MET A 360 -16.06 -18.61 16.37
C MET A 360 -15.30 -19.91 16.10
N LEU A 361 -14.75 -20.07 14.89
CA LEU A 361 -13.96 -21.25 14.51
C LEU A 361 -12.68 -21.35 15.34
N LEU A 362 -11.91 -20.26 15.44
CA LEU A 362 -10.71 -20.18 16.28
C LEU A 362 -11.02 -20.50 17.74
N ARG A 363 -12.14 -20.00 18.26
CA ARG A 363 -12.58 -20.28 19.62
C ARG A 363 -12.94 -21.75 19.84
N ARG A 364 -13.65 -22.37 18.89
CA ARG A 364 -13.96 -23.81 18.93
C ARG A 364 -12.71 -24.65 18.83
N LEU A 365 -11.75 -24.28 17.97
CA LEU A 365 -10.47 -24.98 17.86
C LEU A 365 -9.67 -24.90 19.16
N GLN A 366 -9.54 -23.71 19.74
CA GLN A 366 -8.83 -23.50 21.02
C GLN A 366 -9.41 -24.37 22.14
N VAL A 367 -10.74 -24.41 22.28
CA VAL A 367 -11.38 -25.18 23.34
C VAL A 367 -11.45 -26.67 23.01
N GLY A 368 -11.59 -27.04 21.73
CA GLY A 368 -11.59 -28.43 21.27
C GLY A 368 -10.28 -29.15 21.54
N VAL A 369 -9.13 -28.47 21.34
CA VAL A 369 -7.81 -29.01 21.69
C VAL A 369 -7.62 -29.15 23.21
N ALA A 370 -8.21 -28.24 23.99
CA ALA A 370 -8.09 -28.26 25.45
C ALA A 370 -9.05 -29.25 26.13
N ALA A 371 -10.20 -29.54 25.55
CA ALA A 371 -11.25 -30.34 26.17
C ALA A 371 -10.82 -31.78 26.58
N PRO A 372 -10.05 -32.54 25.77
CA PRO A 372 -9.57 -33.87 26.14
C PRO A 372 -8.64 -33.88 27.36
N HIS A 373 -8.01 -32.75 27.67
CA HIS A 373 -7.07 -32.59 28.78
C HIS A 373 -7.74 -32.17 30.10
N LEU A 374 -9.07 -32.06 30.10
CA LEU A 374 -9.87 -31.73 31.27
C LEU A 374 -10.58 -32.97 31.83
N PRO A 375 -10.92 -32.98 33.13
CA PRO A 375 -11.67 -34.09 33.72
C PRO A 375 -12.99 -34.33 32.97
N ASP A 376 -13.30 -35.61 32.75
CA ASP A 376 -14.53 -36.08 32.09
C ASP A 376 -14.69 -35.68 30.61
N ALA A 377 -13.62 -35.16 29.96
CA ALA A 377 -13.59 -34.79 28.54
C ALA A 377 -14.89 -34.07 28.08
N PRO A 378 -15.18 -32.87 28.63
CA PRO A 378 -16.45 -32.21 28.47
C PRO A 378 -16.73 -31.85 27.00
N HIS A 379 -18.01 -31.78 26.64
CA HIS A 379 -18.43 -31.30 25.32
C HIS A 379 -17.98 -29.84 25.09
N GLU A 380 -17.23 -29.62 24.01
CA GLU A 380 -16.58 -28.36 23.63
C GLU A 380 -17.46 -27.11 23.75
N VAL A 381 -18.67 -27.12 23.19
CA VAL A 381 -19.58 -25.96 23.18
C VAL A 381 -20.01 -25.55 24.59
N ARG A 382 -20.28 -26.53 25.46
CA ARG A 382 -20.70 -26.25 26.85
C ARG A 382 -19.52 -25.80 27.70
N LEU A 383 -18.33 -26.31 27.41
CA LEU A 383 -17.09 -25.83 28.02
C LEU A 383 -16.81 -24.36 27.65
N ILE A 384 -17.04 -23.97 26.40
CA ILE A 384 -16.95 -22.55 25.98
C ILE A 384 -17.86 -21.68 26.86
N TYR A 385 -19.14 -22.05 27.01
CA TYR A 385 -20.10 -21.27 27.81
C TYR A 385 -19.67 -21.14 29.28
N TRP A 386 -19.12 -22.20 29.85
CA TRP A 386 -18.62 -22.19 31.22
C TRP A 386 -17.42 -21.24 31.39
N LEU A 387 -16.45 -21.32 30.48
CA LEU A 387 -15.24 -20.46 30.50
C LEU A 387 -15.56 -18.98 30.31
N GLU A 388 -16.59 -18.67 29.52
CA GLU A 388 -16.92 -17.29 29.15
C GLU A 388 -17.77 -16.54 30.16
N ARG A 389 -18.22 -17.22 31.22
CA ARG A 389 -18.98 -16.60 32.31
C ARG A 389 -18.22 -15.48 33.02
N ARG A 390 -16.88 -15.45 32.93
CA ARG A 390 -16.02 -14.39 33.49
C ARG A 390 -15.95 -13.12 32.63
N TYR A 391 -16.50 -13.13 31.41
CA TYR A 391 -16.48 -11.99 30.49
C TYR A 391 -17.72 -11.10 30.58
N ARG A 392 -18.46 -11.11 31.70
CA ARG A 392 -19.62 -10.23 31.90
C ARG A 392 -19.26 -8.74 31.78
N TRP A 393 -18.01 -8.38 32.04
CA TRP A 393 -17.48 -7.03 31.84
C TRP A 393 -17.46 -6.59 30.37
N ALA A 394 -17.63 -7.49 29.39
CA ALA A 394 -17.67 -7.14 27.97
C ALA A 394 -18.84 -6.17 27.63
N VAL A 395 -19.86 -6.10 28.48
CA VAL A 395 -20.93 -5.10 28.37
C VAL A 395 -20.36 -3.67 28.42
N PHE A 396 -19.38 -3.40 29.28
CA PHE A 396 -18.75 -2.08 29.37
C PHE A 396 -17.98 -1.72 28.09
N ILE A 397 -17.35 -2.71 27.45
CA ILE A 397 -16.66 -2.51 26.17
C ILE A 397 -17.67 -2.25 25.04
N ALA A 398 -18.82 -2.95 25.04
CA ALA A 398 -19.88 -2.68 24.07
C ALA A 398 -20.45 -1.26 24.23
N ILE A 399 -20.63 -0.79 25.47
CA ILE A 399 -21.05 0.59 25.77
C ILE A 399 -19.98 1.58 25.30
N ALA A 400 -18.70 1.34 25.64
CA ALA A 400 -17.60 2.19 25.20
C ALA A 400 -17.49 2.28 23.67
N TRP A 401 -17.75 1.17 22.96
CA TRP A 401 -17.82 1.15 21.51
C TRP A 401 -18.99 1.97 20.95
N ALA A 402 -20.16 1.94 21.58
CA ALA A 402 -21.30 2.78 21.20
C ALA A 402 -21.05 4.29 21.44
N LEU A 403 -20.14 4.61 22.37
CA LEU A 403 -19.78 5.98 22.74
C LEU A 403 -18.62 6.56 21.92
N LEU A 404 -18.12 5.87 20.89
CA LEU A 404 -17.12 6.43 19.97
C LEU A 404 -17.54 7.78 19.35
N PRO A 405 -18.80 8.02 18.95
CA PRO A 405 -19.23 9.33 18.44
C PRO A 405 -19.16 10.46 19.47
N TRP A 406 -19.01 10.13 20.75
CA TRP A 406 -18.98 11.08 21.87
C TRP A 406 -17.53 11.40 22.32
N GLY A 407 -16.56 11.20 21.42
CA GLY A 407 -15.16 11.54 21.67
C GLY A 407 -14.33 10.47 22.38
N ILE A 408 -14.88 9.26 22.60
CA ILE A 408 -14.06 8.14 23.10
C ILE A 408 -13.11 7.67 21.99
N PRO A 409 -11.79 7.63 22.23
CA PRO A 409 -10.86 7.15 21.23
C PRO A 409 -11.01 5.64 21.01
N TYR A 410 -10.98 5.20 19.74
CA TYR A 410 -11.08 3.78 19.39
C TYR A 410 -10.01 2.92 20.08
N TYR A 411 -8.76 3.42 20.16
CA TYR A 411 -7.67 2.71 20.83
C TYR A 411 -7.92 2.51 22.33
N ALA A 412 -8.66 3.42 22.98
CA ALA A 412 -9.00 3.28 24.40
C ALA A 412 -9.95 2.08 24.61
N VAL A 413 -10.89 1.84 23.70
CA VAL A 413 -11.82 0.71 23.75
C VAL A 413 -11.08 -0.63 23.58
N THR A 414 -10.17 -0.70 22.61
CA THR A 414 -9.41 -1.94 22.32
C THR A 414 -8.39 -2.25 23.43
N ILE A 415 -7.65 -1.24 23.91
CA ILE A 415 -6.70 -1.39 25.02
C ILE A 415 -7.45 -1.77 26.30
N SER A 416 -8.59 -1.15 26.60
CA SER A 416 -9.41 -1.51 27.77
C SER A 416 -9.87 -2.97 27.72
N TYR A 417 -10.26 -3.46 26.55
CA TYR A 417 -10.59 -4.88 26.39
C TYR A 417 -9.39 -5.77 26.73
N ILE A 418 -8.20 -5.47 26.21
CA ILE A 418 -6.97 -6.24 26.47
C ILE A 418 -6.63 -6.23 27.97
N ILE A 419 -6.67 -5.07 28.62
CA ILE A 419 -6.41 -4.92 30.06
C ILE A 419 -7.38 -5.78 30.87
N LEU A 420 -8.68 -5.73 30.55
CA LEU A 420 -9.69 -6.54 31.26
C LEU A 420 -9.50 -8.05 31.02
N VAL A 421 -9.08 -8.47 29.83
CA VAL A 421 -8.71 -9.88 29.60
C VAL A 421 -7.54 -10.28 30.50
N CYS A 422 -6.48 -9.48 30.57
CA CYS A 422 -5.30 -9.75 31.39
C CYS A 422 -5.65 -9.77 32.89
N LEU A 423 -6.47 -8.82 33.36
CA LEU A 423 -6.87 -8.72 34.76
C LEU A 423 -7.71 -9.93 35.22
N PHE A 424 -8.57 -10.47 34.36
CA PHE A 424 -9.41 -11.63 34.68
C PHE A 424 -8.75 -12.98 34.36
N LEU A 425 -7.58 -12.99 33.71
CA LEU A 425 -6.85 -14.21 33.37
C LEU A 425 -6.49 -15.06 34.62
N PRO A 426 -5.98 -14.49 35.74
CA PRO A 426 -5.66 -15.28 36.94
C PRO A 426 -6.90 -15.99 37.53
N ILE A 427 -8.06 -15.34 37.49
CA ILE A 427 -9.32 -15.92 37.96
C ILE A 427 -9.70 -17.13 37.09
N ARG A 428 -9.56 -17.02 35.77
CA ARG A 428 -9.85 -18.12 34.83
C ARG A 428 -8.89 -19.29 35.02
N ILE A 429 -7.61 -19.01 35.24
CA ILE A 429 -6.60 -20.03 35.57
C ILE A 429 -7.00 -20.72 36.88
N ARG A 430 -7.36 -19.97 37.92
CA ARG A 430 -7.80 -20.51 39.21
C ARG A 430 -9.04 -21.41 39.08
N ASP A 431 -10.04 -21.01 38.29
CA ASP A 431 -11.25 -21.81 38.06
C ASP A 431 -10.92 -23.18 37.42
N ILE A 432 -9.97 -23.22 36.49
CA ILE A 432 -9.51 -24.46 35.85
C ILE A 432 -8.68 -25.33 36.82
N HIS A 433 -7.84 -24.73 37.65
CA HIS A 433 -7.10 -25.48 38.68
C HIS A 433 -8.04 -26.05 39.74
N HIS A 434 -9.12 -25.33 40.10
CA HIS A 434 -10.11 -25.80 41.07
C HIS A 434 -10.84 -27.08 40.62
N ILE A 435 -10.99 -27.28 39.31
CA ILE A 435 -11.54 -28.53 38.74
C ILE A 435 -10.46 -29.58 38.48
N ARG A 436 -9.22 -29.39 38.97
CA ARG A 436 -8.05 -30.26 38.71
C ARG A 436 -7.60 -30.31 37.25
N GLY A 437 -7.98 -29.32 36.44
CA GLY A 437 -7.51 -29.16 35.06
C GLY A 437 -6.22 -28.35 34.98
N ARG A 438 -5.47 -28.51 33.89
CA ARG A 438 -4.30 -27.66 33.57
C ARG A 438 -4.71 -26.58 32.57
N TYR A 439 -4.25 -25.34 32.76
CA TYR A 439 -4.55 -24.24 31.84
C TYR A 439 -3.72 -24.29 30.55
N LEU A 440 -2.56 -24.95 30.58
CA LEU A 440 -1.58 -24.96 29.49
C LEU A 440 -2.16 -25.33 28.11
N PRO A 441 -3.06 -26.33 27.95
CA PRO A 441 -3.64 -26.66 26.65
C PRO A 441 -4.44 -25.51 25.99
N PHE A 442 -5.01 -24.59 26.79
CA PHE A 442 -5.70 -23.42 26.24
C PHE A 442 -4.75 -22.39 25.61
N LEU A 443 -3.46 -22.49 25.90
CA LEU A 443 -2.42 -21.63 25.35
C LEU A 443 -1.81 -22.20 24.07
N TRP A 444 -2.06 -23.45 23.69
CA TRP A 444 -1.42 -24.06 22.52
C TRP A 444 -1.79 -23.34 21.23
N VAL A 445 -3.09 -23.22 20.91
CA VAL A 445 -3.54 -22.53 19.70
C VAL A 445 -3.09 -21.07 19.63
N PRO A 446 -3.37 -20.20 20.62
CA PRO A 446 -2.89 -18.81 20.57
C PRO A 446 -1.36 -18.73 20.65
N GLY A 447 -0.70 -19.65 21.36
CA GLY A 447 0.77 -19.71 21.46
C GLY A 447 1.44 -20.05 20.14
N ILE A 448 0.89 -20.99 19.37
CA ILE A 448 1.37 -21.31 18.01
C ILE A 448 1.18 -20.11 17.08
N ILE A 449 0.02 -19.45 17.14
CA ILE A 449 -0.25 -18.23 16.35
C ILE A 449 0.77 -17.14 16.70
N ILE A 450 0.95 -16.84 18.00
CA ILE A 450 1.91 -15.82 18.47
C ILE A 450 3.34 -16.21 18.08
N ALA A 451 3.75 -17.46 18.27
CA ALA A 451 5.08 -17.93 17.89
C ALA A 451 5.31 -17.78 16.38
N SER A 452 4.32 -18.11 15.55
CA SER A 452 4.39 -17.93 14.09
C SER A 452 4.53 -16.45 13.72
N LEU A 453 3.78 -15.57 14.38
CA LEU A 453 3.87 -14.12 14.19
C LEU A 453 5.22 -13.56 14.67
N LEU A 454 5.80 -14.08 15.76
CA LEU A 454 7.11 -13.67 16.27
C LEU A 454 8.24 -14.12 15.33
N VAL A 455 8.17 -15.35 14.81
CA VAL A 455 9.11 -15.84 13.79
C VAL A 455 9.03 -14.97 12.55
N TRP A 456 7.81 -14.66 12.09
CA TRP A 456 7.62 -13.73 10.97
C TRP A 456 8.20 -12.34 11.29
N ALA A 457 7.86 -11.74 12.43
CA ALA A 457 8.38 -10.43 12.83
C ALA A 457 9.91 -10.40 12.96
N PHE A 458 10.54 -11.51 13.37
CA PHE A 458 11.99 -11.63 13.42
C PHE A 458 12.63 -11.58 12.03
N PHE A 459 12.09 -12.29 11.04
CA PHE A 459 12.59 -12.24 9.66
C PHE A 459 12.45 -10.86 9.02
N TYR A 460 11.41 -10.10 9.39
CA TYR A 460 11.13 -8.75 8.88
C TYR A 460 11.55 -7.64 9.87
N TRP A 461 12.41 -7.95 10.85
CA TRP A 461 12.81 -7.01 11.90
C TRP A 461 13.32 -5.65 11.39
N PRO A 462 14.13 -5.56 10.31
CA PRO A 462 14.56 -4.27 9.79
C PRO A 462 13.41 -3.44 9.19
N ASP A 463 12.36 -4.06 8.65
CA ASP A 463 11.17 -3.31 8.17
C ASP A 463 10.40 -2.72 9.34
N TRP A 464 10.29 -3.47 10.44
CA TRP A 464 9.60 -2.97 11.64
C TRP A 464 10.31 -1.78 12.24
N ILE A 465 11.65 -1.80 12.30
CA ILE A 465 12.43 -0.63 12.74
C ILE A 465 12.21 0.54 11.78
N PHE A 466 12.29 0.31 10.48
CA PHE A 466 12.07 1.34 9.47
C PHE A 466 10.69 1.97 9.59
N LEU A 467 9.63 1.16 9.64
CA LEU A 467 8.25 1.61 9.82
C LEU A 467 8.05 2.35 11.14
N TRP A 468 8.70 1.90 12.22
CA TRP A 468 8.65 2.57 13.52
C TRP A 468 9.29 3.96 13.46
N ASN A 469 10.51 4.05 12.89
CA ASN A 469 11.21 5.32 12.69
C ASN A 469 10.43 6.26 11.76
N TRP A 470 9.72 5.71 10.78
CA TRP A 470 8.85 6.47 9.89
C TRP A 470 7.58 6.97 10.58
N LEU A 471 6.97 6.17 11.46
CA LEU A 471 5.77 6.56 12.22
C LEU A 471 6.09 7.55 13.34
N LEU A 472 7.28 7.49 13.94
CA LEU A 472 7.64 8.31 15.11
C LEU A 472 7.40 9.82 14.88
N PRO A 473 7.85 10.44 13.76
CA PRO A 473 7.61 11.85 13.47
C PRO A 473 6.12 12.17 13.31
N LEU A 474 5.33 11.26 12.73
CA LEU A 474 3.89 11.42 12.54
C LEU A 474 3.14 11.41 13.89
N THR A 475 3.65 10.71 14.91
CA THR A 475 3.02 10.70 16.24
C THR A 475 3.03 12.06 16.91
N GLY A 476 4.05 12.90 16.67
CA GLY A 476 4.11 14.27 17.20
C GLY A 476 2.97 15.14 16.69
N ALA A 477 2.73 15.12 15.37
CA ALA A 477 1.64 15.86 14.72
C ALA A 477 0.26 15.34 15.15
N ILE A 478 0.12 14.02 15.34
CA ILE A 478 -1.11 13.41 15.86
C ILE A 478 -1.38 13.88 17.30
N ILE A 479 -0.35 13.91 18.16
CA ILE A 479 -0.47 14.42 19.54
C ILE A 479 -0.82 15.92 19.57
N GLU A 480 -0.31 16.71 18.63
CA GLU A 480 -0.65 18.14 18.49
C GLU A 480 -2.09 18.37 17.98
N GLN A 481 -2.54 17.56 17.02
CA GLN A 481 -3.95 17.50 16.62
C GLN A 481 -4.86 17.09 17.79
N PHE A 482 -4.41 16.18 18.65
CA PHE A 482 -5.13 15.81 19.86
C PHE A 482 -5.15 16.93 20.90
N ARG A 483 -4.14 17.80 20.97
CA ARG A 483 -4.11 18.96 21.88
C ARG A 483 -5.02 20.10 21.46
N THR A 484 -5.25 20.25 20.16
CA THR A 484 -6.09 21.33 19.59
C THR A 484 -7.58 20.98 19.54
N LEU A 485 -7.94 19.72 19.85
CA LEU A 485 -9.32 19.24 19.99
C LEU A 485 -9.83 19.23 21.45
N TRP A 486 -9.07 19.81 22.40
CA TRP A 486 -9.47 19.99 23.81
C TRP A 486 -9.53 21.46 24.21
#